data_AF-A0A6C0I7Z7-F1
#
_entry.id   AF-A0A6C0I7Z7-F1
#
_cell.length_a   1.000
_cell.length_b   1.000
_cell.length_c   1.000
_cell.angle_alpha   90.00
_cell.angle_beta   90.00
_cell.angle_gamma   90.00
#
_symmetry.space_group_name_H-M   'P 1'
#
loop_
_entity.id
_entity.type
_entity.pdbx_description
1 polymer ?
#
loop_
_entity_poly.entity_id
_entity_poly.type
_entity_poly.pdbx_seq_one_letter_code
_entity_poly.pdbx_strand_id
1 'polypeptide(L)'
;MDTTTKPKQNEEKIKSINQRFLSALDDFKKYYVFYNKNPEVDEYSNNFQNSKNQLQGLSGEMYSLTNNIQKNIKVLADEMSDISKKLNIEKGKNNKYEKTLSGLKGTESGSNILISNTKEEYIISYILNTVLFAGILFILALMLPTKFSYGLIIIALIYIYKTGLFTTFLSIIRKM
;
A
#
# COMPACT_ATOMS: atom_id res chain seq x y z
N MET A 1 8.33 13.66 -15.47
CA MET A 1 7.04 13.58 -16.19
C MET A 1 6.22 14.79 -15.73
N ASP A 2 5.90 15.72 -16.63
CA ASP A 2 5.20 16.97 -16.29
C ASP A 2 3.78 16.65 -15.80
N THR A 3 3.52 16.89 -14.52
CA THR A 3 2.24 16.60 -13.86
C THR A 3 1.14 17.60 -14.26
N THR A 4 1.47 18.67 -15.00
CA THR A 4 0.52 19.73 -15.37
C THR A 4 -0.19 19.51 -16.71
N THR A 5 0.29 18.56 -17.54
CA THR A 5 -0.24 18.37 -18.91
C THR A 5 -1.60 17.66 -18.94
N LYS A 6 -1.81 16.64 -18.10
CA LYS A 6 -3.05 15.84 -18.09
C LYS A 6 -4.30 16.62 -17.62
N PRO A 7 -4.24 17.45 -16.56
CA PRO A 7 -5.38 18.28 -16.16
C PRO A 7 -5.84 19.23 -17.27
N LYS A 8 -4.90 19.91 -17.94
CA LYS A 8 -5.21 20.83 -19.06
C LYS A 8 -5.87 20.10 -20.23
N GLN A 9 -5.36 18.93 -20.61
CA GLN A 9 -5.96 18.11 -21.66
C GLN A 9 -7.40 17.66 -21.31
N ASN A 10 -7.68 17.38 -20.04
CA ASN A 10 -9.03 17.02 -19.60
C ASN A 10 -9.97 18.24 -19.66
N GLU A 11 -9.50 19.41 -19.25
CA GLU A 11 -10.27 20.65 -19.30
C GLU A 11 -10.65 21.03 -20.74
N GLU A 12 -9.71 20.93 -21.68
CA GLU A 12 -9.96 21.15 -23.11
C GLU A 12 -11.01 20.18 -23.66
N LYS A 13 -10.93 18.90 -23.30
CA LYS A 13 -11.91 17.88 -23.69
C LYS A 13 -13.29 18.16 -23.10
N ILE A 14 -13.37 18.51 -21.81
CA ILE A 14 -14.63 18.89 -21.16
C ILE A 14 -15.26 20.07 -21.89
N LYS A 15 -14.47 21.11 -22.18
CA LYS A 15 -14.95 22.31 -22.88
C LYS A 15 -15.49 21.97 -24.26
N SER A 16 -14.76 21.15 -25.02
CA SER A 16 -15.17 20.70 -26.36
C SER A 16 -16.48 19.89 -26.33
N ILE A 17 -16.59 18.92 -25.40
CA ILE A 17 -17.82 18.12 -25.23
C ILE A 17 -18.99 19.03 -24.84
N ASN A 18 -18.79 19.96 -23.90
CA ASN A 18 -19.83 20.87 -23.45
C ASN A 18 -20.35 21.76 -24.59
N GLN A 19 -19.46 22.32 -25.41
CA GLN A 19 -19.84 23.12 -26.58
C GLN A 19 -20.65 22.29 -27.59
N ARG A 20 -20.19 21.08 -27.91
CA ARG A 20 -20.92 20.15 -28.80
C ARG A 20 -22.26 19.73 -28.22
N PHE A 21 -22.34 19.52 -26.91
CA PHE A 21 -23.56 19.12 -26.21
C PHE A 21 -24.63 20.21 -26.27
N LEU A 22 -24.26 21.47 -26.02
CA LEU A 22 -25.19 22.59 -26.10
C LEU A 22 -25.75 22.75 -27.52
N SER A 23 -24.90 22.65 -28.55
CA SER A 23 -25.35 22.67 -29.94
C SER A 23 -26.30 21.51 -30.26
N ALA A 24 -25.95 20.28 -29.85
CA ALA A 24 -26.79 19.11 -30.09
C ALA A 24 -28.13 19.18 -29.33
N LEU A 25 -28.15 19.82 -28.16
CA LEU A 25 -29.36 20.02 -27.36
C LEU A 25 -30.34 20.98 -28.05
N ASP A 26 -29.83 22.03 -28.69
CA ASP A 26 -30.66 22.98 -29.43
C ASP A 26 -31.29 22.32 -30.67
N ASP A 27 -30.50 21.54 -31.42
CA ASP A 27 -31.00 20.75 -32.54
C ASP A 27 -32.06 19.73 -32.08
N PHE A 28 -31.79 19.01 -31.00
CA PHE A 28 -32.73 18.06 -30.41
C PHE A 28 -34.07 18.73 -30.07
N LYS A 29 -34.05 19.88 -29.38
CA LYS A 29 -35.27 20.63 -29.02
C LYS A 29 -36.05 21.06 -30.27
N LYS A 30 -35.35 21.58 -31.29
CA LYS A 30 -35.95 22.03 -32.54
C LYS A 30 -36.65 20.87 -33.26
N TYR A 31 -35.95 19.77 -33.47
CA TYR A 31 -36.51 18.62 -34.20
C TYR A 31 -37.54 17.84 -33.38
N TYR A 32 -37.45 17.86 -32.05
CA TYR A 32 -38.52 17.37 -31.19
C TYR A 32 -39.84 18.11 -31.46
N VAL A 33 -39.82 19.44 -31.55
CA VAL A 33 -41.04 20.22 -31.84
C VAL A 33 -41.55 19.93 -33.25
N PHE A 34 -40.68 19.90 -34.26
CA PHE A 34 -41.09 19.67 -35.65
C PHE A 34 -41.69 18.28 -35.87
N TYR A 35 -41.06 17.25 -35.30
CA TYR A 35 -41.55 15.87 -35.34
C TYR A 35 -42.94 15.74 -34.68
N ASN A 36 -43.13 16.34 -33.50
CA ASN A 36 -44.41 16.24 -32.80
C ASN A 36 -45.53 17.08 -33.45
N LYS A 37 -45.19 18.15 -34.19
CA LYS A 37 -46.18 18.99 -34.87
C LYS A 37 -46.61 18.45 -36.23
N ASN A 38 -45.69 17.83 -36.97
CA ASN A 38 -45.95 17.30 -38.31
C ASN A 38 -45.37 15.87 -38.40
N PRO A 39 -45.97 14.89 -37.71
CA PRO A 39 -45.46 13.52 -37.63
C PRO A 39 -45.44 12.79 -38.98
N GLU A 40 -46.21 13.26 -39.95
CA GLU A 40 -46.29 12.74 -41.32
C GLU A 40 -45.07 13.07 -42.19
N VAL A 41 -44.23 14.02 -41.76
CA VAL A 41 -43.03 14.42 -42.50
C VAL A 41 -41.83 13.58 -42.05
N ASP A 42 -41.45 12.60 -42.87
CA ASP A 42 -40.35 11.66 -42.60
C ASP A 42 -39.02 12.35 -42.27
N GLU A 43 -38.74 13.49 -42.91
CA GLU A 43 -37.53 14.28 -42.67
C GLU A 43 -37.43 14.73 -41.20
N TYR A 44 -38.53 15.12 -40.58
CA TYR A 44 -38.54 15.56 -39.17
C TYR A 44 -38.31 14.39 -38.23
N SER A 45 -38.85 13.21 -38.54
CA SER A 45 -38.60 11.98 -37.79
C SER A 45 -37.11 11.60 -37.84
N ASN A 46 -36.52 11.59 -39.04
CA ASN A 46 -35.11 11.26 -39.23
C ASN A 46 -34.19 12.25 -38.49
N ASN A 47 -34.43 13.55 -38.62
CA ASN A 47 -33.63 14.57 -37.94
C ASN A 47 -33.79 14.53 -36.41
N PHE A 48 -34.98 14.19 -35.90
CA PHE A 48 -35.19 13.97 -34.48
C PHE A 48 -34.39 12.76 -33.96
N GLN A 49 -34.42 11.62 -34.66
CA GLN A 49 -33.63 10.45 -34.25
C GLN A 49 -32.12 10.74 -34.30
N ASN A 50 -31.65 11.44 -35.34
CA ASN A 50 -30.24 11.81 -35.48
C ASN A 50 -29.77 12.71 -34.34
N SER A 51 -30.52 13.78 -34.04
CA SER A 51 -30.18 14.71 -32.95
C SER A 51 -30.25 14.03 -31.57
N LYS A 52 -31.22 13.13 -31.35
CA LYS A 52 -31.30 12.29 -30.14
C LYS A 52 -30.07 11.41 -29.99
N ASN A 53 -29.68 10.68 -31.05
CA ASN A 53 -28.52 9.80 -31.03
C ASN A 53 -27.22 10.57 -30.78
N GLN A 54 -27.08 11.77 -31.37
CA GLN A 54 -25.95 12.66 -31.14
C GLN A 54 -25.86 13.11 -29.68
N LEU A 55 -26.98 13.52 -29.07
CA LEU A 55 -27.04 13.92 -27.66
C LEU A 55 -26.67 12.75 -26.71
N GLN A 56 -27.17 11.56 -27.01
CA GLN A 56 -26.85 10.34 -26.26
C GLN A 56 -25.37 9.97 -26.40
N GLY A 57 -24.80 10.07 -27.61
CA GLY A 57 -23.37 9.85 -27.85
C GLY A 57 -22.49 10.79 -27.03
N LEU A 58 -22.79 12.09 -27.05
CA LEU A 58 -22.07 13.10 -26.26
C LEU A 58 -22.18 12.87 -24.75
N SER A 59 -23.34 12.43 -24.28
CA SER A 59 -23.52 12.03 -22.88
C SER A 59 -22.60 10.85 -22.52
N GLY A 60 -22.54 9.84 -23.38
CA GLY A 60 -21.63 8.70 -23.22
C GLY A 60 -20.15 9.07 -23.24
N GLU A 61 -19.75 9.99 -24.12
CA GLU A 61 -18.40 10.56 -24.16
C GLU A 61 -18.05 11.22 -22.81
N MET A 62 -18.96 12.02 -22.26
CA MET A 62 -18.77 12.72 -20.97
C MET A 62 -18.65 11.76 -19.78
N TYR A 63 -19.48 10.71 -19.74
CA TYR A 63 -19.39 9.66 -18.73
C TYR A 63 -18.05 8.92 -18.80
N SER A 64 -17.62 8.56 -20.02
CA SER A 64 -16.34 7.88 -20.22
C SER A 64 -15.16 8.74 -19.79
N LEU A 65 -15.19 10.04 -20.11
CA LEU A 65 -14.18 10.99 -19.66
C LEU A 65 -14.14 11.09 -18.13
N THR A 66 -15.31 11.19 -17.49
CA THR A 66 -15.42 11.24 -16.03
C THR A 66 -14.82 10.00 -15.36
N ASN A 67 -15.16 8.81 -15.86
CA ASN A 67 -14.62 7.55 -15.34
C ASN A 67 -13.10 7.47 -15.49
N ASN A 68 -12.56 7.92 -16.63
CA ASN A 68 -11.12 7.97 -16.87
C ASN A 68 -10.42 8.95 -15.92
N ILE A 69 -11.01 10.13 -15.67
CA ILE A 69 -10.49 11.11 -14.71
C ILE A 69 -10.47 10.51 -13.30
N GLN A 70 -11.56 9.88 -12.86
CA GLN A 70 -11.65 9.23 -11.55
C GLN A 70 -10.61 8.11 -11.38
N LYS A 71 -10.42 7.28 -12.41
CA LYS A 71 -9.39 6.24 -12.42
C LYS A 71 -7.99 6.84 -12.26
N ASN A 72 -7.70 7.92 -12.98
CA ASN A 72 -6.41 8.60 -12.89
C ASN A 72 -6.17 9.24 -11.52
N ILE A 73 -7.20 9.83 -10.90
CA ILE A 73 -7.14 10.36 -9.54
C ILE A 73 -6.80 9.25 -8.54
N LYS A 74 -7.45 8.08 -8.67
CA LYS A 74 -7.20 6.93 -7.80
C LYS A 74 -5.74 6.44 -7.91
N VAL A 75 -5.24 6.28 -9.13
CA VAL A 75 -3.84 5.87 -9.37
C VAL A 75 -2.87 6.86 -8.73
N LEU A 76 -3.09 8.17 -8.92
CA LEU A 76 -2.25 9.20 -8.33
C LEU A 76 -2.28 9.17 -6.79
N ALA A 77 -3.45 8.95 -6.20
CA ALA A 77 -3.58 8.84 -4.74
C ALA A 77 -2.83 7.62 -4.19
N ASP A 78 -2.89 6.48 -4.88
CA ASP A 78 -2.16 5.27 -4.52
C ASP A 78 -0.64 5.48 -4.61
N GLU A 79 -0.16 6.13 -5.68
CA GLU A 79 1.25 6.51 -5.84
C GLU A 79 1.72 7.47 -4.74
N MET A 80 0.92 8.49 -4.40
CA MET A 80 1.24 9.42 -3.32
C MET A 80 1.33 8.71 -1.96
N SER A 81 0.45 7.74 -1.71
CA SER A 81 0.47 6.92 -0.49
C SER A 81 1.75 6.08 -0.41
N ASP A 82 2.15 5.43 -1.50
CA ASP A 82 3.40 4.67 -1.57
C ASP A 82 4.64 5.55 -1.35
N ILE A 83 4.69 6.71 -2.01
CA ILE A 83 5.77 7.69 -1.83
C ILE A 83 5.83 8.16 -0.36
N SER A 84 4.68 8.43 0.26
CA SER A 84 4.63 8.85 1.67
C SER A 84 5.16 7.76 2.62
N LYS A 85 4.83 6.48 2.37
CA LYS A 85 5.39 5.35 3.12
C LYS A 85 6.91 5.27 2.96
N LYS A 86 7.41 5.34 1.73
CA LYS A 86 8.85 5.34 1.44
C LYS A 86 9.56 6.51 2.12
N LEU A 87 8.97 7.71 2.08
CA LEU A 87 9.51 8.89 2.75
C LEU A 87 9.60 8.70 4.26
N ASN A 88 8.59 8.11 4.90
CA ASN A 88 8.61 7.83 6.33
C ASN A 88 9.67 6.79 6.71
N ILE A 89 9.88 5.77 5.88
CA ILE A 89 10.96 4.79 6.06
C ILE A 89 12.33 5.49 5.99
N GLU A 90 12.56 6.32 4.97
CA GLU A 90 13.83 7.04 4.81
C GLU A 90 14.06 8.07 5.93
N LYS A 91 13.03 8.78 6.39
CA LYS A 91 13.11 9.62 7.60
C LYS A 91 13.48 8.81 8.83
N GLY A 92 12.91 7.62 9.00
CA GLY A 92 13.25 6.70 10.09
C GLY A 92 14.72 6.27 10.04
N LYS A 93 15.25 5.96 8.86
CA LYS A 93 16.68 5.65 8.67
C LYS A 93 17.56 6.87 8.96
N ASN A 94 17.20 8.05 8.45
CA ASN A 94 17.95 9.29 8.70
C ASN A 94 18.05 9.57 10.20
N ASN A 95 16.94 9.45 10.94
CA ASN A 95 16.93 9.62 12.39
C ASN A 95 17.85 8.60 13.10
N LYS A 96 17.94 7.36 12.62
CA LYS A 96 18.89 6.37 13.16
C LYS A 96 20.33 6.78 12.88
N TYR A 97 20.64 7.22 11.65
CA TYR A 97 21.99 7.68 11.30
C TYR A 97 22.41 8.92 12.08
N GLU A 98 21.50 9.88 12.29
CA GLU A 98 21.75 11.05 13.13
C GLU A 98 22.05 10.66 14.59
N LYS A 99 21.28 9.73 15.15
CA LYS A 99 21.55 9.20 16.50
C LYS A 99 22.93 8.54 16.58
N THR A 100 23.25 7.65 15.64
CA THR A 100 24.57 7.00 15.58
C THR A 100 25.69 8.04 15.44
N LEU A 101 25.55 9.01 14.54
CA LEU A 101 26.54 10.06 14.33
C LEU A 101 26.73 10.93 15.57
N SER A 102 25.64 11.33 16.23
CA SER A 102 25.69 12.11 17.47
C SER A 102 26.39 11.33 18.59
N GLY A 103 26.14 10.02 18.68
CA GLY A 103 26.79 9.15 19.63
C GLY A 103 28.27 8.95 19.35
N LEU A 104 28.68 8.85 18.09
CA LEU A 104 30.10 8.78 17.71
C LEU A 104 30.86 10.08 18.01
N LYS A 105 30.19 11.24 17.97
CA LYS A 105 30.82 12.54 18.26
C LYS A 105 31.00 12.82 19.76
N GLY A 106 30.24 12.17 20.65
CA GLY A 106 30.37 12.32 22.11
C GLY A 106 31.01 11.09 22.74
N THR A 107 32.18 11.22 23.37
CA THR A 107 32.96 10.11 23.96
C THR A 107 32.17 9.29 25.01
N GLU A 108 31.27 9.95 25.76
CA GLU A 108 30.34 9.31 26.70
C GLU A 108 29.19 8.56 25.99
N SER A 109 28.58 9.16 24.97
CA SER A 109 27.46 8.56 24.22
C SER A 109 27.91 7.41 23.32
N GLY A 110 29.12 7.45 22.78
CA GLY A 110 29.68 6.38 21.95
C GLY A 110 29.90 5.10 22.76
N SER A 111 30.40 5.25 23.99
CA SER A 111 30.56 4.13 24.92
C SER A 111 29.20 3.50 25.29
N ASN A 112 28.17 4.32 25.52
CA ASN A 112 26.82 3.84 25.80
C ASN A 112 26.19 3.06 24.63
N ILE A 113 26.41 3.51 23.39
CA ILE A 113 25.94 2.79 22.18
C ILE A 113 26.67 1.47 22.00
N LEU A 114 27.99 1.46 22.19
CA LEU A 114 28.76 0.22 22.14
C LEU A 114 28.27 -0.76 23.21
N ILE A 115 28.08 -0.30 24.46
CA ILE A 115 27.56 -1.13 25.54
C ILE A 115 26.16 -1.66 25.22
N SER A 116 25.25 -0.84 24.66
CA SER A 116 23.91 -1.31 24.30
C SER A 116 23.95 -2.35 23.18
N ASN A 117 24.76 -2.12 22.14
CA ASN A 117 24.90 -3.04 21.00
C ASN A 117 25.55 -4.36 21.45
N THR A 118 26.61 -4.30 22.26
CA THR A 118 27.25 -5.49 22.81
C THR A 118 26.30 -6.27 23.72
N LYS A 119 25.44 -5.60 24.50
CA LYS A 119 24.40 -6.28 25.30
C LYS A 119 23.37 -6.98 24.42
N GLU A 120 22.93 -6.34 23.34
CA GLU A 120 21.96 -6.93 22.41
C GLU A 120 22.55 -8.15 21.67
N GLU A 121 23.77 -8.02 21.15
CA GLU A 121 24.52 -9.13 20.55
C GLU A 121 24.71 -10.28 21.53
N TYR A 122 25.08 -9.99 22.78
CA TYR A 122 25.23 -10.99 23.83
C TYR A 122 23.93 -11.75 24.11
N ILE A 123 22.80 -11.04 24.20
CA ILE A 123 21.48 -11.66 24.41
C ILE A 123 21.11 -12.57 23.23
N ILE A 124 21.35 -12.12 22.00
CA ILE A 124 21.07 -12.91 20.79
C ILE A 124 21.94 -14.17 20.78
N SER A 125 23.25 -14.06 21.00
CA SER A 125 24.16 -15.21 21.06
C SER A 125 23.80 -16.18 22.19
N TYR A 126 23.40 -15.66 23.35
CA TYR A 126 22.94 -16.49 24.47
C TYR A 126 21.70 -17.31 24.10
N ILE A 127 20.71 -16.71 23.44
CA ILE A 127 19.50 -17.41 23.00
C ILE A 127 19.84 -18.47 21.95
N LEU A 128 20.63 -18.11 20.92
CA LEU A 128 21.03 -19.06 19.86
C LEU A 128 21.77 -20.27 20.44
N ASN A 129 22.71 -20.06 21.36
CA ASN A 129 23.44 -21.14 22.01
C ASN A 129 22.52 -22.02 22.87
N THR A 130 21.55 -21.42 23.57
CA THR A 130 20.62 -22.16 24.42
C THR A 130 19.62 -22.99 23.59
N VAL A 131 19.13 -22.44 22.47
CA VAL A 131 18.29 -23.16 21.50
C VAL A 131 19.08 -24.31 20.84
N LEU A 132 20.34 -24.08 20.47
CA LEU A 132 21.20 -25.11 19.89
C LEU A 132 21.45 -26.27 20.87
N PHE A 133 21.71 -25.96 22.15
CA PHE A 133 21.85 -26.96 23.20
C PHE A 133 20.56 -27.78 23.39
N ALA A 134 19.40 -27.12 23.44
CA ALA A 134 18.10 -27.80 23.52
C ALA A 134 17.83 -28.68 22.29
N GLY A 135 18.20 -28.21 21.10
CA GLY A 135 18.08 -28.97 19.85
C GLY A 135 18.94 -30.23 19.82
N ILE A 136 20.17 -30.16 20.32
CA ILE A 136 21.06 -31.33 20.47
C ILE A 136 20.44 -32.35 21.43
N LEU A 137 19.94 -31.89 22.59
CA LEU A 137 19.26 -32.78 23.55
C LEU A 137 18.02 -33.45 22.96
N PHE A 138 17.26 -32.72 22.15
CA PHE A 138 16.09 -33.26 21.46
C PHE A 138 16.46 -34.35 20.44
N ILE A 139 17.48 -34.12 19.61
CA ILE A 139 17.97 -35.13 18.65
C ILE A 139 18.50 -36.36 19.38
N LEU A 140 19.27 -36.19 20.46
CA LEU A 140 19.75 -37.31 21.28
C LEU A 140 18.60 -38.11 21.91
N ALA A 141 17.55 -37.42 22.37
CA ALA A 141 16.37 -38.08 22.92
C ALA A 141 15.60 -38.90 21.88
N LEU A 142 15.62 -38.51 20.60
CA LEU A 142 15.00 -39.27 19.50
C LEU A 142 15.80 -40.55 19.14
N MET A 143 17.12 -40.55 19.36
CA MET A 143 17.97 -41.69 19.02
C MET A 143 18.04 -42.76 20.13
N LEU A 144 17.54 -42.47 21.33
CA LEU A 144 17.63 -43.37 22.49
C LEU A 144 16.34 -44.17 22.74
N PRO A 145 16.42 -45.35 23.39
CA PRO A 145 15.26 -46.14 23.77
C PRO A 145 14.28 -45.31 24.62
N THR A 146 12.98 -45.56 24.45
CA THR A 146 11.88 -44.76 25.03
C THR A 146 12.04 -44.42 26.50
N LYS A 147 12.56 -45.34 27.33
CA LYS A 147 12.77 -45.12 28.77
C LYS A 147 13.81 -44.03 29.09
N PHE A 148 14.85 -43.88 28.26
CA PHE A 148 15.89 -42.86 28.44
C PHE A 148 15.51 -41.51 27.80
N SER A 149 14.70 -41.56 26.73
CA SER A 149 14.19 -40.37 26.04
C SER A 149 13.39 -39.44 26.95
N TYR A 150 12.48 -39.99 27.78
CA TYR A 150 11.69 -39.20 28.72
C TYR A 150 12.54 -38.44 29.74
N GLY A 151 13.62 -39.06 30.23
CA GLY A 151 14.55 -38.41 31.16
C GLY A 151 15.23 -37.19 30.55
N LEU A 152 15.68 -37.29 29.29
CA LEU A 152 16.32 -36.18 28.57
C LEU A 152 15.34 -35.05 28.26
N ILE A 153 14.09 -35.37 27.89
CA ILE A 153 13.05 -34.38 27.62
C ILE A 153 12.71 -33.59 28.89
N ILE A 154 12.59 -34.26 30.04
CA ILE A 154 12.34 -33.59 31.34
C ILE A 154 13.51 -32.67 31.71
N ILE A 155 14.76 -33.13 31.53
CA ILE A 155 15.95 -32.31 31.80
C ILE A 155 15.98 -31.07 30.89
N ALA A 156 15.66 -31.22 29.61
CA ALA A 156 15.58 -30.12 28.66
C ALA A 156 14.49 -29.09 29.05
N LEU A 157 13.31 -29.55 29.48
CA LEU A 157 12.23 -28.66 29.94
C LEU A 157 12.61 -27.91 31.22
N ILE A 158 13.23 -28.58 32.20
CA ILE A 158 13.73 -27.95 33.42
C ILE A 158 14.79 -26.91 33.09
N TYR A 159 15.69 -27.20 32.16
CA TYR A 159 16.73 -26.28 31.71
C TYR A 159 16.15 -25.03 31.02
N ILE A 160 15.16 -25.21 30.14
CA ILE A 160 14.46 -24.10 29.46
C ILE A 160 13.72 -23.21 30.48
N TYR A 161 13.08 -23.83 31.49
CA TYR A 161 12.41 -23.10 32.55
C TYR A 161 13.39 -22.29 33.42
N LYS A 162 14.49 -22.92 33.85
CA LYS A 162 15.49 -22.30 34.74
C LYS A 162 16.27 -21.17 34.05
N THR A 163 16.52 -21.28 32.76
CA THR A 163 17.19 -20.24 31.97
C THR A 163 16.28 -19.06 31.63
N GLY A 164 14.98 -19.15 31.95
CA GLY A 164 14.02 -18.09 31.69
C GLY A 164 13.83 -17.81 30.19
N LEU A 165 14.24 -18.73 29.32
CA LEU A 165 14.32 -18.55 27.87
C LEU A 165 12.98 -18.11 27.26
N PHE A 166 11.88 -18.59 27.82
CA PHE A 166 10.54 -18.20 27.40
C PHE A 166 10.26 -16.71 27.62
N THR A 167 10.71 -16.16 28.75
CA THR A 167 10.50 -14.74 29.11
C THR A 167 11.36 -13.80 28.28
N THR A 168 12.61 -14.17 28.00
CA THR A 168 13.52 -13.42 27.14
C THR A 168 13.09 -13.48 25.68
N PHE A 169 12.62 -14.64 25.20
CA PHE A 169 12.06 -14.80 23.86
C PHE A 169 10.80 -13.93 23.64
N LEU A 170 9.86 -13.92 24.61
CA LEU A 170 8.67 -13.06 24.56
C LEU A 170 9.04 -11.56 24.54
N SER A 171 10.06 -11.16 25.29
CA SER A 171 10.50 -9.75 25.32
C SER A 171 11.08 -9.28 23.98
N ILE A 172 11.62 -10.18 23.16
CA ILE A 172 12.19 -9.85 21.85
C ILE A 172 11.09 -9.75 20.79
N ILE A 173 10.14 -10.71 20.79
CA ILE A 173 8.96 -10.65 19.90
C ILE A 173 8.17 -9.36 20.11
N ARG A 174 8.07 -8.86 21.34
CA ARG A 174 7.37 -7.61 21.66
C ARG A 174 8.09 -6.34 21.18
N LYS A 175 9.38 -6.42 20.85
CA LYS A 175 10.22 -5.29 20.40
C LYS A 175 10.43 -5.24 18.89
N MET A 176 10.25 -6.36 18.18
CA MET A 176 10.14 -6.40 16.70
C MET A 176 8.79 -5.87 16.24
#